data_AF-A0A7S3AKH9-F1
#
_entry.id   AF-A0A7S3AKH9-F1
#
_cell.length_a   1.000
_cell.length_b   1.000
_cell.length_c   1.000
_cell.angle_alpha   90.00
_cell.angle_beta   90.00
_cell.angle_gamma   90.00
#
_symmetry.space_group_name_H-M   'P 1'
#
loop_
_entity.id
_entity.type
_entity.pdbx_description
1 polymer ?
#
loop_
_entity_poly.entity_id
_entity_poly.type
_entity_poly.pdbx_seq_one_letter_code
_entity_poly.pdbx_strand_id
1 'polypeptide(L)'
;MEAEPATHAADPAPSQAARPPAPADPLPSKDAAPLEASRGRALTTSAPEVAPAPQLPPKSHSTTDALANGTKRMTLWEREAFDLSEGSIEAKREAKIAALDEARAKEAAEAEARMAEFKQQEKEREAAERERIAADQVAKKKREEEAEERQRQELQASEEAMASEQEKLNNERLRQEALRKQREAPPERIETEDFAYGLADGMGAKIKKFRQRGTGGDAFLIKIEHEHNELRIEEEFHGTTLEKLGEQLDTEPRYLLYIHKVAHRDGRVQFPISFIVYLPENIPVHLKVLYTRPIVTLCDTFKVNKHFPIDDPDDLDEEWLMKHLGM
;
A
#
# COMPACT_ATOMS: atom_id res chain seq x y z
N MET A 1 3.26 26.97 70.46
CA MET A 1 2.28 28.00 70.85
C MET A 1 2.69 29.24 70.09
N GLU A 2 2.19 29.35 68.87
CA GLU A 2 1.19 30.36 68.44
C GLU A 2 1.95 31.54 67.81
N ALA A 3 1.58 32.15 66.70
CA ALA A 3 0.78 31.81 65.53
C ALA A 3 1.10 32.97 64.55
N GLU A 4 1.69 32.71 63.40
CA GLU A 4 1.87 33.74 62.36
C GLU A 4 0.67 33.72 61.40
N PRO A 5 0.11 34.89 61.02
CA PRO A 5 -1.13 34.94 60.26
C PRO A 5 -0.92 34.72 58.76
N ALA A 6 -1.77 33.84 58.22
CA ALA A 6 -1.91 33.53 56.81
C ALA A 6 -2.38 34.74 55.99
N THR A 7 -1.56 35.13 55.00
CA THR A 7 -1.97 36.01 53.90
C THR A 7 -2.67 35.19 52.82
N HIS A 8 -3.96 35.49 52.62
CA HIS A 8 -4.79 35.03 51.50
C HIS A 8 -4.13 35.38 50.15
N ALA A 9 -3.66 34.36 49.43
CA ALA A 9 -3.34 34.46 48.02
C ALA A 9 -4.60 34.15 47.20
N ALA A 10 -4.90 35.05 46.27
CA ALA A 10 -6.06 35.06 45.42
C ALA A 10 -6.11 33.89 44.44
N ASP A 11 -7.31 33.36 44.27
CA ASP A 11 -7.74 32.36 43.30
C ASP A 11 -7.69 32.95 41.87
N PRO A 12 -6.96 32.37 40.91
CA PRO A 12 -7.13 32.72 39.50
C PRO A 12 -8.23 31.88 38.86
N ALA A 13 -9.23 32.58 38.32
CA ALA A 13 -10.35 32.03 37.56
C ALA A 13 -9.93 31.06 36.44
N PRO A 14 -10.73 30.02 36.13
CA PRO A 14 -10.45 29.10 35.03
C PRO A 14 -10.62 29.79 33.68
N SER A 15 -9.50 29.98 32.98
CA SER A 15 -9.45 30.44 31.60
C SER A 15 -10.15 29.44 30.67
N GLN A 16 -11.02 29.99 29.84
CA GLN A 16 -11.95 29.30 28.95
C GLN A 16 -11.24 28.32 28.02
N ALA A 17 -11.71 27.08 28.02
CA ALA A 17 -11.38 26.07 27.01
C ALA A 17 -11.91 26.54 25.65
N ALA A 18 -10.99 26.74 24.70
CA ALA A 18 -11.31 27.00 23.31
C ALA A 18 -12.08 25.80 22.72
N ARG A 19 -13.30 26.06 22.26
CA ARG A 19 -14.10 25.10 21.48
C ARG A 19 -13.40 24.80 20.14
N PRO A 20 -13.35 23.54 19.68
CA PRO A 20 -12.94 23.23 18.32
C PRO A 20 -14.00 23.71 17.31
N PRO A 21 -13.60 24.17 16.10
CA PRO A 21 -14.54 24.57 15.06
C PRO A 21 -15.30 23.36 14.48
N ALA A 22 -16.58 23.57 14.20
CA ALA A 22 -17.47 22.59 13.59
C ALA A 22 -17.02 22.20 12.16
N PRO A 23 -17.30 20.98 11.71
CA PRO A 23 -16.98 20.54 10.34
C PRO A 23 -17.83 21.29 9.31
N ALA A 24 -17.18 21.72 8.23
CA ALA A 24 -17.79 22.42 7.11
C ALA A 24 -18.73 21.50 6.31
N ASP A 25 -19.91 22.01 5.99
CA ASP A 25 -20.85 21.39 5.05
C ASP A 25 -20.28 21.34 3.61
N PRO A 26 -20.65 20.31 2.82
CA PRO A 26 -20.13 20.09 1.48
C PRO A 26 -20.72 21.07 0.47
N LEU A 27 -19.87 21.64 -0.38
CA LEU A 27 -20.28 22.45 -1.52
C LEU A 27 -20.98 21.62 -2.61
N PRO A 28 -21.95 22.21 -3.33
CA PRO A 28 -22.86 21.52 -4.22
C PRO A 28 -22.29 21.25 -5.61
N SER A 29 -22.64 20.07 -6.14
CA SER A 29 -22.47 19.65 -7.52
C SER A 29 -23.25 20.56 -8.48
N LYS A 30 -22.54 21.24 -9.37
CA LYS A 30 -23.10 21.82 -10.60
C LYS A 30 -23.13 20.73 -11.66
N ASP A 31 -24.31 20.32 -12.07
CA ASP A 31 -24.69 20.17 -13.48
C ASP A 31 -26.13 19.66 -13.57
N ALA A 32 -27.07 20.59 -13.76
CA ALA A 32 -28.42 20.30 -14.22
C ALA A 32 -29.07 21.50 -14.93
N ALA A 33 -29.33 21.30 -16.23
CA ALA A 33 -30.42 21.82 -17.08
C ALA A 33 -30.38 23.31 -17.53
N PRO A 34 -30.91 23.64 -18.72
CA PRO A 34 -32.36 23.61 -19.02
C PRO A 34 -32.72 22.94 -20.38
N LEU A 35 -33.83 22.21 -20.56
CA LEU A 35 -35.26 22.59 -20.62
C LEU A 35 -35.63 23.56 -21.76
N GLU A 36 -36.31 23.02 -22.78
CA GLU A 36 -37.34 23.62 -23.66
C GLU A 36 -37.78 22.50 -24.64
N ALA A 37 -38.86 21.76 -24.38
CA ALA A 37 -40.24 22.05 -24.77
C ALA A 37 -40.48 22.19 -26.30
N SER A 38 -40.97 21.13 -26.94
CA SER A 38 -42.04 21.26 -27.96
C SER A 38 -42.74 19.93 -28.27
N ARG A 39 -44.06 20.02 -28.10
CA ARG A 39 -45.15 19.11 -28.45
C ARG A 39 -45.01 18.40 -29.80
N GLY A 40 -45.42 17.13 -29.85
CA GLY A 40 -45.67 16.40 -31.10
C GLY A 40 -46.26 15.01 -30.86
N ARG A 41 -47.59 14.93 -30.77
CA ARG A 41 -48.44 13.75 -30.56
C ARG A 41 -48.47 12.84 -31.80
N ALA A 42 -48.24 11.53 -31.64
CA ALA A 42 -48.91 10.50 -32.45
C ALA A 42 -48.77 9.10 -31.80
N LEU A 43 -49.90 8.52 -31.43
CA LEU A 43 -50.09 7.11 -31.12
C LEU A 43 -50.09 6.31 -32.41
N THR A 44 -49.34 5.20 -32.48
CA THR A 44 -49.74 4.02 -33.26
C THR A 44 -49.08 2.77 -32.69
N THR A 45 -49.91 1.90 -32.11
CA THR A 45 -49.62 0.52 -31.74
C THR A 45 -49.70 -0.34 -33.00
N SER A 46 -48.70 -1.17 -33.29
CA SER A 46 -48.80 -2.21 -34.34
C SER A 46 -48.50 -3.57 -33.71
N ALA A 47 -49.55 -4.37 -33.57
CA ALA A 47 -49.54 -5.77 -33.18
C ALA A 47 -49.18 -6.66 -34.39
N PRO A 48 -48.68 -7.90 -34.17
CA PRO A 48 -48.09 -8.74 -35.20
C PRO A 48 -49.12 -9.47 -36.07
N GLU A 49 -48.73 -9.63 -37.33
CA GLU A 49 -49.48 -10.15 -38.48
C GLU A 49 -49.61 -11.68 -38.46
N VAL A 50 -50.85 -12.15 -38.63
CA VAL A 50 -51.27 -13.56 -38.65
C VAL A 50 -51.34 -14.06 -40.10
N ALA A 51 -50.92 -15.31 -40.27
CA ALA A 51 -50.86 -16.09 -41.51
C ALA A 51 -52.14 -16.09 -42.39
N PRO A 52 -52.02 -16.23 -43.73
CA PRO A 52 -53.15 -16.51 -44.61
C PRO A 52 -53.16 -17.95 -45.15
N ALA A 53 -54.31 -18.61 -45.08
CA ALA A 53 -54.76 -19.70 -45.95
C ALA A 53 -56.30 -19.82 -45.85
N PRO A 54 -57.02 -20.43 -46.80
CA PRO A 54 -56.85 -20.50 -48.26
C PRO A 54 -58.12 -19.98 -49.01
N GLN A 55 -57.96 -19.47 -50.23
CA GLN A 55 -59.09 -19.06 -51.08
C GLN A 55 -59.59 -20.22 -51.96
N LEU A 56 -60.90 -20.45 -51.90
CA LEU A 56 -61.70 -21.24 -52.84
C LEU A 56 -61.86 -20.49 -54.18
N PRO A 57 -61.78 -21.16 -55.34
CA PRO A 57 -62.19 -20.55 -56.61
C PRO A 57 -63.72 -20.64 -56.86
N PRO A 58 -64.28 -19.67 -57.62
CA PRO A 58 -65.72 -19.48 -57.78
C PRO A 58 -66.36 -20.34 -58.89
N LYS A 59 -67.68 -20.48 -58.75
CA LYS A 59 -68.64 -21.10 -59.66
C LYS A 59 -68.65 -20.42 -61.03
N SER A 60 -68.48 -21.20 -62.10
CA SER A 60 -68.84 -20.81 -63.47
C SER A 60 -70.05 -21.63 -63.95
N HIS A 61 -71.13 -20.94 -64.25
CA HIS A 61 -72.24 -21.46 -65.04
C HIS A 61 -71.81 -21.56 -66.51
N SER A 62 -72.01 -22.70 -67.15
CA SER A 62 -72.27 -22.75 -68.59
C SER A 62 -73.37 -23.77 -68.87
N THR A 63 -74.26 -23.36 -69.75
CA THR A 63 -75.53 -23.94 -70.13
C THR A 63 -75.32 -24.85 -71.35
N THR A 64 -76.11 -25.92 -71.41
CA THR A 64 -76.45 -26.75 -72.59
C THR A 64 -75.30 -27.38 -73.39
N ASP A 65 -75.25 -28.72 -73.38
CA ASP A 65 -75.66 -29.42 -74.59
C ASP A 65 -76.20 -30.83 -74.33
N ALA A 66 -77.23 -31.16 -75.09
CA ALA A 66 -77.91 -32.44 -75.10
C ALA A 66 -77.16 -33.40 -76.03
N LEU A 67 -77.12 -34.68 -75.68
CA LEU A 67 -77.44 -35.84 -76.53
C LEU A 67 -77.18 -37.11 -75.70
N ALA A 68 -78.25 -37.82 -75.36
CA ALA A 68 -78.55 -39.11 -75.97
C ALA A 68 -77.52 -40.20 -75.62
N ASN A 69 -77.81 -40.96 -74.56
CA ASN A 69 -77.50 -42.40 -74.53
C ASN A 69 -78.41 -43.14 -73.55
N GLY A 70 -79.53 -43.59 -74.12
CA GLY A 70 -80.09 -44.94 -73.92
C GLY A 70 -79.97 -45.59 -72.55
N THR A 71 -80.55 -45.00 -71.52
CA THR A 71 -80.93 -45.75 -70.32
C THR A 71 -82.42 -46.02 -70.42
N LYS A 72 -82.79 -47.31 -70.56
CA LYS A 72 -84.17 -47.78 -70.49
C LYS A 72 -84.89 -47.04 -69.36
N ARG A 73 -85.89 -46.25 -69.73
CA ARG A 73 -86.79 -45.58 -68.80
C ARG A 73 -87.66 -46.68 -68.20
N MET A 74 -87.16 -47.34 -67.16
CA MET A 74 -87.95 -48.25 -66.33
C MET A 74 -89.20 -47.49 -65.89
N THR A 75 -90.35 -48.12 -66.08
CA THR A 75 -91.61 -47.56 -65.59
C THR A 75 -91.54 -47.41 -64.08
N LEU A 76 -92.31 -46.45 -63.52
CA LEU A 76 -92.30 -46.16 -62.07
C LEU A 76 -92.52 -47.45 -61.23
N TRP A 77 -93.31 -48.38 -61.77
CA TRP A 77 -93.62 -49.69 -61.20
C TRP A 77 -92.50 -50.74 -61.33
N GLU A 78 -91.67 -50.68 -62.38
CA GLU A 78 -90.50 -51.59 -62.53
C GLU A 78 -89.32 -51.19 -61.65
N ARG A 79 -89.20 -49.89 -61.34
CA ARG A 79 -88.28 -49.41 -60.28
C ARG A 79 -88.77 -49.83 -58.90
N GLU A 80 -90.07 -49.70 -58.64
CA GLU A 80 -90.67 -50.21 -57.40
C GLU A 80 -90.50 -51.74 -57.29
N ALA A 81 -90.62 -52.54 -58.36
CA ALA A 81 -90.43 -53.98 -58.29
C ALA A 81 -88.96 -54.41 -58.08
N PHE A 82 -87.97 -53.64 -58.55
CA PHE A 82 -86.55 -53.89 -58.27
C PHE A 82 -86.17 -53.49 -56.83
N ASP A 83 -86.72 -52.38 -56.35
CA ASP A 83 -86.54 -51.91 -54.98
C ASP A 83 -87.38 -52.72 -53.96
N LEU A 84 -88.47 -53.39 -54.35
CA LEU A 84 -89.30 -54.25 -53.49
C LEU A 84 -88.80 -55.71 -53.39
N SER A 85 -87.67 -56.06 -53.99
CA SER A 85 -86.97 -57.28 -53.58
C SER A 85 -86.39 -57.02 -52.19
N GLU A 86 -87.03 -57.56 -51.15
CA GLU A 86 -86.68 -57.33 -49.74
C GLU A 86 -85.16 -57.48 -49.48
N GLY A 87 -84.49 -58.39 -50.20
CA GLY A 87 -83.04 -58.58 -50.12
C GLY A 87 -82.14 -57.46 -50.69
N SER A 88 -82.62 -56.53 -51.53
CA SER A 88 -81.77 -55.47 -52.13
C SER A 88 -81.73 -54.18 -51.32
N ILE A 89 -82.86 -53.79 -50.70
CA ILE A 89 -82.89 -52.62 -49.81
C ILE A 89 -82.24 -52.95 -48.47
N GLU A 90 -82.48 -54.14 -47.93
CA GLU A 90 -81.89 -54.58 -46.66
C GLU A 90 -80.37 -54.69 -46.80
N ALA A 91 -79.86 -55.33 -47.86
CA ALA A 91 -78.42 -55.37 -48.12
C ALA A 91 -77.78 -53.98 -48.29
N LYS A 92 -78.47 -53.02 -48.93
CA LYS A 92 -77.99 -51.62 -49.04
C LYS A 92 -78.01 -50.89 -47.70
N ARG A 93 -78.99 -51.15 -46.83
CA ARG A 93 -79.07 -50.58 -45.48
C ARG A 93 -78.00 -51.17 -44.58
N GLU A 94 -77.78 -52.48 -44.62
CA GLU A 94 -76.73 -53.18 -43.90
C GLU A 94 -75.34 -52.71 -44.34
N ALA A 95 -75.08 -52.59 -45.64
CA ALA A 95 -73.83 -52.03 -46.15
C ALA A 95 -73.61 -50.58 -45.72
N LYS A 96 -74.67 -49.77 -45.62
CA LYS A 96 -74.60 -48.38 -45.14
C LYS A 96 -74.34 -48.30 -43.63
N ILE A 97 -74.93 -49.20 -42.84
CA ILE A 97 -74.67 -49.31 -41.40
C ILE A 97 -73.23 -49.77 -41.17
N ALA A 98 -72.77 -50.81 -41.89
CA ALA A 98 -71.39 -51.29 -41.81
C ALA A 98 -70.36 -50.21 -42.20
N ALA A 99 -70.64 -49.42 -43.25
CA ALA A 99 -69.78 -48.31 -43.63
C ALA A 99 -69.78 -47.16 -42.61
N LEU A 100 -70.92 -46.89 -41.94
CA LEU A 100 -70.99 -45.93 -40.84
C LEU A 100 -70.25 -46.42 -39.60
N ASP A 101 -70.33 -47.72 -39.28
CA ASP A 101 -69.62 -48.32 -38.17
C ASP A 101 -68.11 -48.40 -38.43
N GLU A 102 -67.68 -48.67 -39.66
CA GLU A 102 -66.27 -48.59 -40.05
C GLU A 102 -65.75 -47.15 -40.01
N ALA A 103 -66.56 -46.17 -40.44
CA ALA A 103 -66.22 -44.75 -40.32
C ALA A 103 -66.09 -44.32 -38.84
N ARG A 104 -67.03 -44.75 -37.98
CA ARG A 104 -66.97 -44.51 -36.52
C ARG A 104 -65.79 -45.21 -35.88
N ALA A 105 -65.43 -46.42 -36.33
CA ALA A 105 -64.28 -47.16 -35.83
C ALA A 105 -62.96 -46.47 -36.24
N LYS A 106 -62.86 -45.94 -37.46
CA LYS A 106 -61.72 -45.14 -37.91
C LYS A 106 -61.62 -43.83 -37.12
N GLU A 107 -62.73 -43.13 -36.94
CA GLU A 107 -62.78 -41.89 -36.14
C GLU A 107 -62.42 -42.16 -34.67
N ALA A 108 -62.89 -43.27 -34.09
CA ALA A 108 -62.53 -43.69 -32.74
C ALA A 108 -61.03 -44.02 -32.62
N ALA A 109 -60.46 -44.75 -33.59
CA ALA A 109 -59.03 -45.05 -33.62
C ALA A 109 -58.17 -43.79 -33.79
N GLU A 110 -58.60 -42.85 -34.64
CA GLU A 110 -57.95 -41.55 -34.79
C GLU A 110 -58.07 -40.69 -33.51
N ALA A 111 -59.20 -40.75 -32.81
CA ALA A 111 -59.38 -40.07 -31.54
C ALA A 111 -58.48 -40.67 -30.45
N GLU A 112 -58.35 -41.99 -30.39
CA GLU A 112 -57.41 -42.67 -29.48
C GLU A 112 -55.95 -42.33 -29.78
N ALA A 113 -55.57 -42.29 -31.06
CA ALA A 113 -54.23 -41.87 -31.47
C ALA A 113 -53.94 -40.41 -31.06
N ARG A 114 -54.88 -39.49 -31.28
CA ARG A 114 -54.76 -38.09 -30.85
C ARG A 114 -54.68 -37.95 -29.32
N MET A 115 -55.44 -38.76 -28.57
CA MET A 115 -55.35 -38.77 -27.10
C MET A 115 -54.02 -39.35 -26.62
N ALA A 116 -53.47 -40.36 -27.30
CA ALA A 116 -52.16 -40.91 -26.97
C ALA A 116 -51.04 -39.91 -27.26
N GLU A 117 -51.08 -39.23 -28.40
CA GLU A 117 -50.17 -38.13 -28.74
C GLU A 117 -50.25 -36.98 -27.75
N PHE A 118 -51.46 -36.56 -27.36
CA PHE A 118 -51.66 -35.51 -26.35
C PHE A 118 -51.06 -35.93 -25.00
N LYS A 119 -51.32 -37.16 -24.54
CA LYS A 119 -50.73 -37.70 -23.30
C LYS A 119 -49.21 -37.78 -23.37
N GLN A 120 -48.64 -38.08 -24.53
CA GLN A 120 -47.20 -38.09 -24.72
C GLN A 120 -46.62 -36.67 -24.65
N GLN A 121 -47.24 -35.72 -25.33
CA GLN A 121 -46.85 -34.30 -25.27
C GLN A 121 -46.98 -33.73 -23.85
N GLU A 122 -48.00 -34.12 -23.09
CA GLU A 122 -48.19 -33.71 -21.70
C GLU A 122 -47.08 -34.28 -20.81
N LYS A 123 -46.73 -35.56 -20.95
CA LYS A 123 -45.59 -36.18 -20.25
C LYS A 123 -44.26 -35.52 -20.58
N GLU A 124 -44.02 -35.20 -21.85
CA GLU A 124 -42.80 -34.51 -22.28
C GLU A 124 -42.73 -33.08 -21.72
N ARG A 125 -43.86 -32.37 -21.68
CA ARG A 125 -43.96 -31.05 -21.03
C ARG A 125 -43.69 -31.11 -19.54
N GLU A 126 -44.29 -32.07 -18.83
CA GLU A 126 -44.04 -32.27 -17.40
C GLU A 126 -42.58 -32.64 -17.12
N ALA A 127 -41.97 -33.49 -17.97
CA ALA A 127 -40.56 -33.84 -17.85
C ALA A 127 -39.66 -32.61 -18.06
N ALA A 128 -39.92 -31.83 -19.12
CA ALA A 128 -39.19 -30.59 -19.38
C ALA A 128 -39.38 -29.55 -18.26
N GLU A 129 -40.57 -29.42 -17.69
CA GLU A 129 -40.85 -28.52 -16.58
C GLU A 129 -40.10 -28.94 -15.30
N ARG A 130 -40.07 -30.25 -15.00
CA ARG A 130 -39.28 -30.79 -13.88
C ARG A 130 -37.79 -30.55 -14.06
N GLU A 131 -37.26 -30.70 -15.27
CA GLU A 131 -35.85 -30.40 -15.57
C GLU A 131 -35.54 -28.91 -15.40
N ARG A 132 -36.44 -28.02 -15.83
CA ARG A 132 -36.28 -26.57 -15.63
C ARG A 132 -36.28 -26.21 -14.15
N ILE A 133 -37.23 -26.74 -13.38
CA ILE A 133 -37.28 -26.51 -11.92
C ILE A 133 -36.03 -27.06 -11.25
N ALA A 134 -35.56 -28.26 -11.64
CA ALA A 134 -34.34 -28.82 -11.11
C ALA A 134 -33.11 -27.97 -11.45
N ALA A 135 -33.00 -27.49 -12.69
CA ALA A 135 -31.92 -26.59 -13.11
C ALA A 135 -31.94 -25.26 -12.35
N ASP A 136 -33.12 -24.68 -12.13
CA ASP A 136 -33.28 -23.46 -11.35
C ASP A 136 -32.91 -23.67 -9.87
N GLN A 137 -33.24 -24.83 -9.29
CA GLN A 137 -32.82 -25.19 -7.93
C GLN A 137 -31.30 -25.35 -7.82
N VAL A 138 -30.66 -25.99 -8.81
CA VAL A 138 -29.19 -26.11 -8.85
C VAL A 138 -28.54 -24.74 -9.00
N ALA A 139 -29.05 -23.90 -9.90
CA ALA A 139 -28.57 -22.54 -10.09
C ALA A 139 -28.74 -21.68 -8.83
N LYS A 140 -29.86 -21.84 -8.12
CA LYS A 140 -30.11 -21.15 -6.86
C LYS A 140 -29.13 -21.59 -5.77
N LYS A 141 -28.95 -22.90 -5.57
CA LYS A 141 -27.98 -23.44 -4.60
C LYS A 141 -26.56 -22.96 -4.90
N LYS A 142 -26.16 -22.99 -6.17
CA LYS A 142 -24.84 -22.48 -6.58
C LYS A 142 -24.66 -20.99 -6.26
N ARG A 143 -25.69 -20.16 -6.50
CA ARG A 143 -25.65 -18.72 -6.13
C ARG A 143 -25.59 -18.51 -4.62
N GLU A 144 -26.30 -19.32 -3.84
CA GLU A 144 -26.25 -19.29 -2.37
C GLU A 144 -24.85 -19.68 -1.86
N GLU A 145 -24.28 -20.77 -2.37
CA GLU A 145 -22.91 -21.20 -2.06
C GLU A 145 -21.86 -20.14 -2.43
N GLU A 146 -21.95 -19.55 -3.63
CA GLU A 146 -21.07 -18.45 -4.06
C GLU A 146 -21.24 -17.20 -3.18
N ALA A 147 -22.45 -16.91 -2.71
CA ALA A 147 -22.70 -15.79 -1.81
C ALA A 147 -22.14 -16.06 -0.40
N GLU A 148 -22.30 -17.27 0.13
CA GLU A 148 -21.69 -17.69 1.39
C GLU A 148 -20.17 -17.67 1.32
N GLU A 149 -19.58 -18.12 0.22
CA GLU A 149 -18.13 -18.08 0.02
C GLU A 149 -17.62 -16.63 -0.02
N ARG A 150 -18.31 -15.73 -0.72
CA ARG A 150 -17.99 -14.29 -0.71
C ARG A 150 -18.09 -13.69 0.68
N GLN A 151 -19.13 -14.02 1.45
CA GLN A 151 -19.28 -13.55 2.83
C GLN A 151 -18.15 -14.07 3.73
N ARG A 152 -17.74 -15.33 3.56
CA ARG A 152 -16.59 -15.89 4.29
C ARG A 152 -15.29 -15.19 3.92
N GLN A 153 -15.05 -14.94 2.63
CA GLN A 153 -13.87 -14.20 2.17
C GLN A 153 -13.87 -12.76 2.68
N GLU A 154 -15.02 -12.09 2.70
CA GLU A 154 -15.15 -10.73 3.25
C GLU A 154 -14.92 -10.70 4.76
N LEU A 155 -15.46 -11.67 5.51
CA LEU A 155 -15.18 -11.82 6.95
C LEU A 155 -13.70 -12.09 7.22
N GLN A 156 -13.07 -12.99 6.47
CA GLN A 156 -11.64 -13.27 6.58
C GLN A 156 -10.80 -12.04 6.26
N ALA A 157 -11.10 -11.33 5.18
CA ALA A 157 -10.40 -10.10 4.82
C ALA A 157 -10.59 -9.01 5.90
N SER A 158 -11.79 -8.90 6.49
CA SER A 158 -12.06 -7.99 7.60
C SER A 158 -11.29 -8.38 8.86
N GLU A 159 -11.22 -9.67 9.20
CA GLU A 159 -10.45 -10.18 10.34
C GLU A 159 -8.95 -9.93 10.17
N GLU A 160 -8.41 -10.19 8.97
CA GLU A 160 -7.01 -9.91 8.61
C GLU A 160 -6.69 -8.41 8.67
N ALA A 161 -7.61 -7.56 8.19
CA ALA A 161 -7.45 -6.11 8.27
C ALA A 161 -7.41 -5.63 9.74
N MET A 162 -8.31 -6.13 10.58
CA MET A 162 -8.32 -5.84 12.02
C MET A 162 -7.05 -6.35 12.72
N ALA A 163 -6.57 -7.55 12.36
CA ALA A 163 -5.33 -8.11 12.90
C ALA A 163 -4.10 -7.28 12.50
N SER A 164 -4.00 -6.86 11.23
CA SER A 164 -2.93 -5.99 10.75
C SER A 164 -2.96 -4.62 11.43
N GLU A 165 -4.15 -4.06 11.69
CA GLU A 165 -4.30 -2.81 12.41
C GLU A 165 -3.88 -2.94 13.88
N GLN A 166 -4.25 -4.03 14.55
CA GLN A 166 -3.80 -4.33 15.91
C GLN A 166 -2.28 -4.49 15.99
N GLU A 167 -1.66 -5.13 14.99
CA GLU A 167 -0.21 -5.27 14.91
C GLU A 167 0.47 -3.90 14.76
N LYS A 168 -0.04 -3.04 13.87
CA LYS A 168 0.46 -1.67 13.70
C LYS A 168 0.36 -0.87 15.00
N LEU A 169 -0.76 -0.96 15.71
CA LEU A 169 -0.95 -0.31 17.01
C LEU A 169 0.02 -0.84 18.07
N ASN A 170 0.27 -2.15 18.10
CA ASN A 170 1.23 -2.74 19.03
C ASN A 170 2.67 -2.32 18.72
N ASN A 171 3.04 -2.28 17.44
CA ASN A 171 4.35 -1.80 16.99
C ASN A 171 4.54 -0.31 17.31
N GLU A 172 3.51 0.51 17.12
CA GLU A 172 3.55 1.93 17.49
C GLU A 172 3.65 2.11 19.01
N ARG A 173 2.93 1.32 19.80
CA ARG A 173 3.07 1.31 21.26
C ARG A 173 4.49 0.94 21.69
N LEU A 174 5.06 -0.13 21.12
CA LEU A 174 6.44 -0.54 21.39
C LEU A 174 7.44 0.55 21.01
N ARG A 175 7.20 1.24 19.88
CA ARG A 175 8.01 2.40 19.46
C ARG A 175 7.92 3.54 20.46
N GLN A 176 6.72 3.87 20.93
CA GLN A 176 6.51 4.91 21.94
C GLN A 176 7.13 4.53 23.28
N GLU A 177 7.02 3.27 23.70
CA GLU A 177 7.69 2.75 24.89
C GLU A 177 9.22 2.81 24.74
N ALA A 178 9.76 2.50 23.57
CA ALA A 178 11.20 2.63 23.30
C ALA A 178 11.66 4.10 23.33
N LEU A 179 10.92 5.02 22.72
CA LEU A 179 11.15 6.47 22.80
C LEU A 179 11.07 6.98 24.24
N ARG A 180 10.07 6.52 24.99
CA ARG A 180 9.90 6.86 26.40
C ARG A 180 11.05 6.32 27.23
N LYS A 181 11.47 5.08 27.00
CA LYS A 181 12.63 4.46 27.65
C LYS A 181 13.94 5.17 27.28
N GLN A 182 14.09 5.67 26.04
CA GLN A 182 15.23 6.50 25.66
C GLN A 182 15.21 7.88 26.35
N ARG A 183 14.02 8.48 26.55
CA ARG A 183 13.87 9.75 27.28
C ARG A 183 14.01 9.61 28.79
N GLU A 184 13.54 8.51 29.35
CA GLU A 184 13.61 8.16 30.78
C GLU A 184 14.92 7.47 31.15
N ALA A 185 15.66 6.95 30.17
CA ALA A 185 17.03 6.52 30.39
C ALA A 185 17.76 7.70 31.02
N PRO A 186 18.34 7.53 32.22
CA PRO A 186 19.24 8.52 32.76
C PRO A 186 20.22 8.87 31.64
N PRO A 187 20.54 10.17 31.42
CA PRO A 187 21.65 10.49 30.54
C PRO A 187 22.77 9.56 30.97
N GLU A 188 23.39 8.83 30.03
CA GLU A 188 24.62 8.11 30.32
C GLU A 188 25.50 9.15 30.98
N ARG A 189 25.56 9.08 32.31
CA ARG A 189 26.57 9.77 33.06
C ARG A 189 27.77 8.97 32.60
N ILE A 190 28.45 9.51 31.58
CA ILE A 190 29.88 9.34 31.49
C ILE A 190 30.29 9.64 32.91
N GLU A 191 30.65 8.59 33.65
CA GLU A 191 31.20 8.77 34.97
C GLU A 191 32.35 9.73 34.70
N THR A 192 32.19 10.97 35.15
CA THR A 192 33.25 11.96 35.12
C THR A 192 34.22 11.50 36.18
N GLU A 193 34.82 10.32 35.98
CA GLU A 193 36.15 10.05 36.44
C GLU A 193 36.96 11.22 35.90
N ASP A 194 37.56 11.95 36.82
CA ASP A 194 38.57 12.90 36.45
C ASP A 194 39.70 12.09 35.82
N PHE A 195 39.65 11.91 34.50
CA PHE A 195 40.70 11.31 33.68
C PHE A 195 41.91 12.25 33.74
N ALA A 196 42.58 12.26 34.88
CA ALA A 196 43.84 12.90 35.09
C ALA A 196 44.90 11.99 34.48
N TYR A 197 45.13 12.14 33.18
CA TYR A 197 46.22 11.46 32.51
C TYR A 197 47.54 11.90 33.14
N GLY A 198 48.30 10.94 33.65
CA GLY A 198 49.66 11.18 34.14
C GLY A 198 50.61 11.45 32.98
N LEU A 199 51.72 12.14 33.22
CA LEU A 199 52.82 12.14 32.25
C LEU A 199 53.60 10.84 32.43
N ALA A 200 53.89 10.13 31.32
CA ALA A 200 54.73 8.95 31.38
C ALA A 200 56.09 9.26 32.03
N ASP A 201 56.65 8.27 32.72
CA ASP A 201 57.90 8.41 33.45
C ASP A 201 59.04 8.90 32.53
N GLY A 202 59.69 9.99 32.93
CA GLY A 202 60.77 10.63 32.17
C GLY A 202 60.33 11.59 31.05
N MET A 203 59.04 11.65 30.69
CA MET A 203 58.51 12.58 29.69
C MET A 203 58.76 14.05 30.09
N GLY A 204 58.49 14.39 31.36
CA GLY A 204 58.73 15.75 31.87
C GLY A 204 60.20 16.19 31.78
N ALA A 205 61.15 15.26 31.95
CA ALA A 205 62.57 15.54 31.79
C ALA A 205 62.93 15.77 30.32
N LYS A 206 62.34 15.01 29.39
CA LYS A 206 62.50 15.21 27.94
C LYS A 206 61.97 16.56 27.48
N ILE A 207 60.76 16.95 27.91
CA ILE A 207 60.17 18.27 27.58
C ILE A 207 61.03 19.40 28.15
N LYS A 208 61.56 19.26 29.37
CA LYS A 208 62.47 20.25 29.95
C LYS A 208 63.75 20.40 29.13
N LYS A 209 64.33 19.30 28.66
CA LYS A 209 65.51 19.31 27.77
C LYS A 209 65.18 19.92 26.40
N PHE A 210 64.03 19.55 25.83
CA PHE A 210 63.51 20.08 24.57
C PHE A 210 63.36 21.61 24.62
N ARG A 211 62.82 22.16 25.71
CA ARG A 211 62.76 23.61 25.89
C ARG A 211 64.13 24.29 26.02
N GLN A 212 65.12 23.62 26.60
CA GLN A 212 66.44 24.20 26.85
C GLN A 212 67.41 24.09 25.66
N ARG A 213 67.31 23.01 24.89
CA ARG A 213 68.23 22.67 23.79
C ARG A 213 67.56 22.68 22.41
N GLY A 214 66.26 22.91 22.36
CA GLY A 214 65.48 22.85 21.14
C GLY A 214 65.94 23.86 20.11
N THR A 215 66.06 23.37 18.89
CA THR A 215 66.39 24.12 17.70
C THR A 215 65.17 24.19 16.79
N GLY A 216 65.16 25.15 15.85
CA GLY A 216 64.05 25.26 14.91
C GLY A 216 63.89 23.98 14.09
N GLY A 217 62.68 23.41 14.09
CA GLY A 217 62.35 22.15 13.43
C GLY A 217 62.26 20.94 14.37
N ASP A 218 62.58 21.10 15.66
CA ASP A 218 62.39 20.02 16.62
C ASP A 218 60.91 19.86 16.98
N ALA A 219 60.41 18.63 17.01
CA ALA A 219 59.01 18.34 17.33
C ALA A 219 58.83 17.09 18.19
N PHE A 220 57.78 17.07 19.02
CA PHE A 220 57.32 15.88 19.72
C PHE A 220 55.88 15.56 19.36
N LEU A 221 55.65 14.31 18.97
CA LEU A 221 54.33 13.75 18.78
C LEU A 221 53.92 12.99 20.05
N ILE A 222 52.79 13.37 20.63
CA ILE A 222 52.31 12.84 21.91
C ILE A 222 50.92 12.26 21.72
N LYS A 223 50.71 11.06 22.26
CA LYS A 223 49.45 10.34 22.26
C LYS A 223 49.01 10.04 23.70
N ILE A 224 47.70 9.90 23.90
CA ILE A 224 47.15 9.37 25.15
C ILE A 224 47.13 7.84 25.05
N GLU A 225 47.78 7.18 26.00
CA GLU A 225 47.68 5.74 26.17
C GLU A 225 46.52 5.43 27.12
N HIS A 226 45.39 4.99 26.55
CA HIS A 226 44.17 4.74 27.31
C HIS A 226 44.31 3.54 28.27
N GLU A 227 45.17 2.56 27.96
CA GLU A 227 45.36 1.38 28.81
C GLU A 227 46.06 1.70 30.14
N HIS A 228 46.92 2.73 30.13
CA HIS A 228 47.72 3.11 31.30
C HIS A 228 47.31 4.45 31.92
N ASN A 229 46.36 5.16 31.30
CA ASN A 229 46.00 6.53 31.67
C ASN A 229 47.22 7.47 31.72
N GLU A 230 48.11 7.39 30.73
CA GLU A 230 49.32 8.20 30.66
C GLU A 230 49.51 8.84 29.28
N LEU A 231 50.12 10.03 29.25
CA LEU A 231 50.61 10.66 28.02
C LEU A 231 52.00 10.14 27.69
N ARG A 232 52.18 9.64 26.47
CA ARG A 232 53.46 9.11 25.97
C ARG A 232 53.89 9.86 24.71
N ILE A 233 55.20 10.11 24.61
CA ILE A 233 55.81 10.60 23.37
C ILE A 233 55.88 9.40 22.41
N GLU A 234 55.14 9.47 21.32
CA GLU A 234 55.11 8.48 20.24
C GLU A 234 56.39 8.61 19.41
N GLU A 235 56.68 9.83 18.95
CA GLU A 235 57.82 10.11 18.07
C GLU A 235 58.51 11.44 18.41
N GLU A 236 59.82 11.49 18.22
CA GLU A 236 60.68 12.66 18.40
C GLU A 236 61.33 13.03 17.06
N PHE A 237 61.11 14.26 16.62
CA PHE A 237 61.65 14.78 15.37
C PHE A 237 62.71 15.84 15.65
N HIS A 238 63.77 15.84 14.85
CA HIS A 238 64.84 16.82 14.90
C HIS A 238 65.07 17.46 13.54
N GLY A 239 64.86 18.79 13.44
CA GLY A 239 65.04 19.53 12.19
C GLY A 239 64.04 19.18 11.08
N THR A 240 62.79 18.87 11.43
CA THR A 240 61.70 18.55 10.49
C THR A 240 60.84 19.79 10.18
N THR A 241 60.23 19.84 8.99
CA THR A 241 59.28 20.87 8.56
C THR A 241 57.85 20.52 8.98
N LEU A 242 56.95 21.51 9.10
CA LEU A 242 55.56 21.29 9.51
C LEU A 242 54.79 20.40 8.53
N GLU A 243 54.99 20.56 7.23
CA GLU A 243 54.39 19.73 6.17
C GLU A 243 54.65 18.23 6.40
N LYS A 244 55.90 17.87 6.72
CA LYS A 244 56.28 16.48 7.00
C LYS A 244 55.69 15.93 8.29
N LEU A 245 55.41 16.82 9.25
CA LEU A 245 54.73 16.44 10.48
C LEU A 245 53.23 16.20 10.20
N GLY A 246 52.62 17.01 9.31
CA GLY A 246 51.26 16.80 8.80
C GLY A 246 51.07 15.43 8.18
N GLU A 247 52.02 14.97 7.34
CA GLU A 247 52.00 13.64 6.74
C GLU A 247 51.99 12.47 7.74
N GLN A 248 52.41 12.69 9.00
CA GLN A 248 52.36 11.66 10.06
C GLN A 248 51.03 11.67 10.85
N LEU A 249 50.19 12.69 10.63
CA LEU A 249 48.93 12.92 11.33
C LEU A 249 47.73 12.35 10.55
N ASP A 250 47.69 11.03 10.34
CA ASP A 250 46.64 10.44 9.49
C ASP A 250 45.27 10.26 10.18
N THR A 251 45.14 9.36 11.17
CA THR A 251 43.79 8.84 11.55
C THR A 251 43.40 9.09 13.01
N GLU A 252 44.37 9.33 13.90
CA GLU A 252 44.13 9.43 15.34
C GLU A 252 44.44 10.83 15.87
N PRO A 253 43.71 11.30 16.91
CA PRO A 253 44.01 12.57 17.55
C PRO A 253 45.36 12.51 18.24
N ARG A 254 46.16 13.57 18.07
CA ARG A 254 47.53 13.67 18.60
C ARG A 254 47.83 15.08 19.05
N TYR A 255 48.74 15.20 20.01
CA TYR A 255 49.32 16.48 20.36
C TYR A 255 50.69 16.62 19.74
N LEU A 256 50.99 17.83 19.25
CA LEU A 256 52.25 18.17 18.65
C LEU A 256 52.86 19.35 19.41
N LEU A 257 54.09 19.18 19.89
CA LEU A 257 54.90 20.32 20.35
C LEU A 257 55.94 20.60 19.30
N TYR A 258 55.92 21.80 18.75
CA TYR A 258 56.83 22.20 17.68
C TYR A 258 57.62 23.44 18.07
N ILE A 259 58.94 23.39 17.87
CA ILE A 259 59.83 24.55 18.03
C ILE A 259 60.08 25.13 16.66
N HIS A 260 59.61 26.35 16.44
CA HIS A 260 59.87 27.07 15.20
C HIS A 260 60.84 28.21 15.45
N LYS A 261 61.58 28.56 14.40
CA LYS A 261 62.57 29.64 14.46
C LYS A 261 61.95 30.92 13.94
N VAL A 262 61.79 31.89 14.82
CA VAL A 262 61.28 33.23 14.47
C VAL A 262 62.44 34.21 14.43
N ALA A 263 62.71 34.76 13.24
CA ALA A 263 63.65 35.86 13.08
C ALA A 263 62.86 37.18 13.02
N HIS A 264 63.06 38.03 14.03
CA HIS A 264 62.46 39.35 14.08
C HIS A 264 63.22 40.34 13.18
N ARG A 265 62.54 41.40 12.71
CA ARG A 265 63.18 42.47 11.90
C ARG A 265 64.35 43.17 12.63
N ASP A 266 64.37 43.12 13.97
CA ASP A 266 65.45 43.62 14.84
C ASP A 266 66.69 42.70 14.87
N GLY A 267 66.72 41.63 14.08
CA GLY A 267 67.83 40.66 14.04
C GLY A 267 67.87 39.67 15.20
N ARG A 268 66.93 39.76 16.14
CA ARG A 268 66.77 38.79 17.24
C ARG A 268 66.11 37.52 16.72
N VAL A 269 66.68 36.36 17.08
CA VAL A 269 66.08 35.06 16.79
C VAL A 269 65.48 34.52 18.09
N GLN A 270 64.21 34.12 18.02
CA GLN A 270 63.51 33.44 19.11
C GLN A 270 63.11 32.03 18.68
N PHE A 271 63.02 31.13 19.64
CA PHE A 271 62.58 29.74 19.45
C PHE A 271 61.31 29.48 20.27
N PRO A 272 60.19 30.14 19.95
CA PRO A 272 58.90 29.84 20.58
C PRO A 272 58.47 28.39 20.35
N ILE A 273 57.84 27.82 21.38
CA ILE A 273 57.22 26.50 21.34
C ILE A 273 55.73 26.69 21.04
N SER A 274 55.26 26.03 19.99
CA SER A 274 53.84 25.98 19.63
C SER A 274 53.27 24.64 20.06
N PHE A 275 52.15 24.68 20.77
CA PHE A 275 51.40 23.49 21.15
C PHE A 275 50.22 23.36 20.18
N ILE A 276 50.28 22.37 19.31
CA ILE A 276 49.28 22.12 18.26
C ILE A 276 48.50 20.86 18.67
N VAL A 277 47.19 20.92 18.54
CA VAL A 277 46.29 19.84 18.96
C VAL A 277 45.54 19.37 17.72
N TYR A 278 45.89 18.18 17.23
CA TYR A 278 45.25 17.60 16.06
C TYR A 278 44.02 16.78 16.48
N LEU A 279 42.84 17.18 16.02
CA LEU A 279 41.58 16.45 16.23
C LEU A 279 40.88 16.25 14.89
N PRO A 280 41.06 15.09 14.21
CA PRO A 280 40.41 14.85 12.93
C PRO A 280 38.89 14.96 13.02
N GLU A 281 38.23 15.40 11.95
CA GLU A 281 36.77 15.51 11.95
C GLU A 281 36.08 14.16 12.21
N ASN A 282 36.65 13.07 11.69
CA ASN A 282 36.05 11.74 11.64
C ASN A 282 36.24 10.89 12.92
N ILE A 283 36.58 11.50 14.06
CA ILE A 283 36.75 10.75 15.32
C ILE A 283 35.49 10.77 16.20
N PRO A 284 35.20 9.67 16.92
CA PRO A 284 34.10 9.61 17.89
C PRO A 284 34.09 10.79 18.87
N VAL A 285 32.90 11.33 19.14
CA VAL A 285 32.72 12.49 20.05
C VAL A 285 33.37 12.26 21.42
N HIS A 286 33.31 11.03 21.93
CA HIS A 286 33.94 10.67 23.19
C HIS A 286 35.46 10.89 23.17
N LEU A 287 36.16 10.50 22.09
CA LEU A 287 37.59 10.72 21.93
C LEU A 287 37.94 12.20 21.78
N LYS A 288 37.10 13.00 21.10
CA LYS A 288 37.27 14.47 21.03
C LYS A 288 37.27 15.09 22.42
N VAL A 289 36.31 14.70 23.26
CA VAL A 289 36.21 15.19 24.64
C VAL A 289 37.41 14.76 25.48
N LEU A 290 37.85 13.49 25.34
CA LEU A 290 39.00 12.97 26.06
C LEU A 290 40.30 13.72 25.72
N TYR A 291 40.52 14.06 24.45
CA TYR A 291 41.70 14.82 24.03
C TYR A 291 41.58 16.33 24.29
N THR A 292 40.36 16.88 24.35
CA THR A 292 40.17 18.30 24.66
C THR A 292 40.40 18.62 26.14
N ARG A 293 40.03 17.68 27.03
CA ARG A 293 40.07 17.90 28.48
C ARG A 293 41.47 18.17 29.07
N PRO A 294 42.53 17.43 28.75
CA PRO A 294 43.85 17.65 29.35
C PRO A 294 44.60 18.84 28.76
N ILE A 295 44.13 19.48 27.69
CA ILE A 295 44.81 20.60 27.00
C ILE A 295 45.25 21.69 27.99
N VAL A 296 44.38 22.08 28.92
CA VAL A 296 44.68 23.14 29.91
C VAL A 296 45.82 22.72 30.83
N THR A 297 45.75 21.52 31.39
CA THR A 297 46.80 20.95 32.25
C THR A 297 48.12 20.77 31.50
N LEU A 298 48.06 20.41 30.21
CA LEU A 298 49.23 20.27 29.34
C LEU A 298 49.85 21.62 29.00
N CYS A 299 49.06 22.66 28.74
CA CYS A 299 49.58 24.03 28.55
C CYS A 299 50.41 24.47 29.79
N ASP A 300 49.88 24.22 30.99
CA ASP A 300 50.57 24.52 32.25
C ASP A 300 51.83 23.68 32.45
N THR A 301 51.81 22.41 32.04
CA THR A 301 52.95 21.49 32.18
C THR A 301 54.06 21.82 31.18
N PHE A 302 53.69 22.09 29.93
CA PHE A 302 54.62 22.45 28.87
C PHE A 302 55.06 23.92 28.95
N LYS A 303 54.40 24.74 29.79
CA LYS A 303 54.63 26.18 29.94
C LYS A 303 54.45 26.92 28.63
N VAL A 304 53.40 26.56 27.89
CA VAL A 304 53.00 27.19 26.64
C VAL A 304 51.75 28.03 26.90
N ASN A 305 51.71 29.25 26.37
CA ASN A 305 50.63 30.22 26.64
C ASN A 305 49.37 29.97 25.81
N LYS A 306 49.52 29.38 24.63
CA LYS A 306 48.45 29.18 23.64
C LYS A 306 48.57 27.80 23.02
N HIS A 307 47.43 27.16 22.79
CA HIS A 307 47.33 25.97 21.97
C HIS A 307 46.60 26.30 20.67
N PHE A 308 46.89 25.55 19.62
CA PHE A 308 46.28 25.72 18.30
C PHE A 308 45.59 24.42 17.89
N PRO A 309 44.25 24.35 17.96
CA PRO A 309 43.52 23.21 17.44
C PRO A 309 43.57 23.21 15.91
N ILE A 310 43.73 22.04 15.32
CA ILE A 310 43.71 21.82 13.88
C ILE A 310 42.93 20.54 13.59
N ASP A 311 42.03 20.61 12.61
CA ASP A 311 41.15 19.50 12.24
C ASP A 311 41.67 18.76 10.99
N ASP A 312 42.34 19.50 10.09
CA ASP A 312 42.91 18.98 8.85
C ASP A 312 44.46 19.01 8.89
N PRO A 313 45.14 17.89 8.62
CA PRO A 313 46.61 17.85 8.66
C PRO A 313 47.26 18.68 7.55
N ASP A 314 46.56 18.88 6.42
CA ASP A 314 47.02 19.67 5.28
C ASP A 314 47.08 21.18 5.58
N ASP A 315 46.35 21.65 6.59
CA ASP A 315 46.40 23.06 7.02
C ASP A 315 47.67 23.37 7.84
N LEU A 316 48.48 22.35 8.16
CA LEU A 316 49.66 22.46 9.03
C LEU A 316 50.90 22.99 8.29
N ASP A 317 50.88 24.29 7.98
CA ASP A 317 51.97 24.97 7.29
C ASP A 317 52.69 26.02 8.16
N GLU A 318 53.91 26.41 7.75
CA GLU A 318 54.66 27.50 8.41
C GLU A 318 53.91 28.84 8.34
N GLU A 319 53.26 29.13 7.21
CA GLU A 319 52.47 30.35 7.04
C GLU A 319 51.26 30.39 7.99
N TRP A 320 50.59 29.24 8.16
CA TRP A 320 49.47 29.09 9.09
C TRP A 320 49.93 29.34 10.53
N LEU A 321 51.06 28.77 10.92
CA LEU A 321 51.58 28.92 12.28
C LEU A 321 51.98 30.38 12.57
N MET A 322 52.68 31.02 11.64
CA MET A 322 53.10 32.42 11.76
C MET A 322 51.90 33.38 11.88
N LYS A 323 50.85 33.15 11.08
CA LYS A 323 49.58 33.90 11.17
C LYS A 323 48.94 33.77 12.56
N HIS A 324 48.90 32.58 13.13
CA HIS A 324 48.31 32.34 14.46
C HIS A 324 49.13 32.91 15.62
N LEU A 325 50.43 33.08 15.42
CA LEU A 325 51.32 33.74 16.36
C LEU A 325 51.29 35.28 16.24
N GLY A 326 50.65 35.80 15.19
CA GLY A 326 50.50 37.24 14.95
C GLY A 326 51.77 37.89 14.41
N MET A 327 52.53 37.18 13.57
CA MET A 327 53.82 37.63 13.01
C MET A 327 53.80 37.79 11.50
#